data_AF-A0AAV5WP93-F1
#
_entry.id   AF-A0AAV5WP93-F1
#
_cell.length_a   1.000
_cell.length_b   1.000
_cell.length_c   1.000
_cell.angle_alpha   90.00
_cell.angle_beta   90.00
_cell.angle_gamma   90.00
#
_symmetry.space_group_name_H-M   'P 1'
#
loop_
_entity.id
_entity.type
_entity.pdbx_description
1 polymer ?
#
loop_
_entity_poly.entity_id
_entity_poly.type
_entity_poly.pdbx_seq_one_letter_code
_entity_poly.pdbx_strand_id
1 'polypeptide(L)'
;SLPSFVPSPSPLSLSPFPHQSCLSLPFTHRSTMTCCTLKVKIAFTILGISAGVMAGSWFAIGFHNISTSIMAFASAFFAALSLYMHWAYKKNWMIEWTDRRFKTIFYINVILFIFASAGMVVCMVIAGINHQGITYDELMGENLWMTSVWCFMTAKWTGMSAFYARSYNREVMAPLVHSPPIY
;
A
#
# COMPACT_ATOMS: atom_id res chain seq x y z
N SER A 1 -45.14 -54.65 -59.25
CA SER A 1 -44.04 -53.92 -59.90
C SER A 1 -43.15 -53.27 -58.82
N LEU A 2 -42.03 -53.93 -58.47
CA LEU A 2 -40.87 -53.31 -57.81
C LEU A 2 -40.06 -52.51 -58.86
N PRO A 3 -38.98 -51.77 -58.52
CA PRO A 3 -38.80 -50.85 -57.38
C PRO A 3 -38.04 -49.55 -57.79
N SER A 4 -37.96 -48.57 -56.89
CA SER A 4 -36.76 -47.69 -56.71
C SER A 4 -37.04 -46.73 -55.55
N PHE A 5 -36.13 -46.39 -54.64
CA PHE A 5 -34.88 -46.94 -54.15
C PHE A 5 -34.69 -46.19 -52.81
N VAL A 6 -34.50 -46.89 -51.69
CA VAL A 6 -34.19 -46.32 -50.36
C VAL A 6 -32.67 -46.03 -50.33
N PRO A 7 -32.17 -44.97 -49.66
CA PRO A 7 -31.71 -45.17 -48.28
C PRO A 7 -31.89 -43.96 -47.33
N SER A 8 -32.45 -44.21 -46.16
CA SER A 8 -31.95 -43.67 -44.89
C SER A 8 -30.94 -44.70 -44.34
N PRO A 9 -29.77 -44.30 -43.79
CA PRO A 9 -29.66 -43.93 -42.38
C PRO A 9 -28.56 -42.85 -42.13
N SER A 10 -28.58 -42.03 -41.08
CA SER A 10 -27.98 -42.34 -39.77
C SER A 10 -27.79 -41.04 -38.99
N PRO A 11 -27.74 -41.10 -37.65
CA PRO A 11 -27.58 -39.96 -36.75
C PRO A 11 -26.10 -39.56 -36.64
N LEU A 12 -25.78 -38.28 -36.83
CA LEU A 12 -24.44 -37.76 -36.58
C LEU A 12 -24.28 -37.40 -35.09
N SER A 13 -23.76 -38.40 -34.38
CA SER A 13 -22.66 -38.33 -33.43
C SER A 13 -22.66 -37.25 -32.33
N LEU A 14 -22.82 -37.74 -31.11
CA LEU A 14 -22.21 -37.18 -29.91
C LEU A 14 -20.68 -37.08 -30.01
N SER A 15 -20.15 -36.09 -29.29
CA SER A 15 -18.76 -35.91 -28.78
C SER A 15 -17.72 -35.27 -29.72
N PRO A 16 -16.62 -34.66 -29.19
CA PRO A 16 -16.27 -34.31 -27.81
C PRO A 16 -15.92 -32.81 -27.63
N PHE A 17 -15.89 -32.32 -26.38
CA PHE A 17 -15.06 -31.15 -26.07
C PHE A 17 -13.62 -31.41 -26.55
N PRO A 18 -12.98 -30.41 -27.16
CA PRO A 18 -11.71 -30.02 -26.58
C PRO A 18 -11.53 -28.49 -26.55
N HIS A 19 -11.04 -28.05 -25.41
CA HIS A 19 -9.97 -27.07 -25.28
C HIS A 19 -10.18 -25.62 -25.77
N GLN A 20 -10.06 -24.75 -24.76
CA GLN A 20 -9.20 -23.56 -24.82
C GLN A 20 -9.58 -22.51 -25.86
N SER A 21 -10.58 -21.71 -25.51
CA SER A 21 -10.38 -20.26 -25.62
C SER A 21 -9.87 -19.77 -24.28
N CYS A 22 -8.61 -20.12 -23.98
CA CYS A 22 -7.78 -19.32 -23.09
C CYS A 22 -7.77 -17.91 -23.69
N LEU A 23 -8.68 -17.05 -23.22
CA LEU A 23 -8.42 -15.63 -23.21
C LEU A 23 -7.28 -15.44 -22.20
N SER A 24 -6.06 -15.75 -22.65
CA SER A 24 -4.82 -15.32 -22.04
C SER A 24 -4.80 -13.80 -22.12
N LEU A 25 -5.55 -13.16 -21.22
CA LEU A 25 -5.07 -11.95 -20.58
C LEU A 25 -3.58 -12.21 -20.28
N PRO A 26 -2.66 -11.32 -20.65
CA PRO A 26 -1.26 -11.46 -20.32
C PRO A 26 -1.10 -11.24 -18.80
N PHE A 27 -1.55 -12.20 -18.00
CA PHE A 27 -1.39 -12.26 -16.56
C PHE A 27 0.03 -12.71 -16.20
N THR A 28 0.81 -13.15 -17.18
CA THR A 28 2.17 -13.67 -17.02
C THR A 28 3.28 -12.62 -17.05
N HIS A 29 3.01 -11.36 -17.48
CA HIS A 29 4.04 -10.30 -17.47
C HIS A 29 3.99 -9.39 -16.23
N ARG A 30 2.91 -9.45 -15.43
CA ARG A 30 2.78 -8.60 -14.23
C ARG A 30 3.48 -9.20 -13.00
N SER A 31 3.68 -10.51 -12.96
CA SER A 31 4.08 -11.25 -11.75
C SER A 31 5.56 -11.10 -11.36
N THR A 32 6.48 -11.03 -12.34
CA THR A 32 7.92 -10.84 -12.09
C THR A 32 8.27 -9.40 -11.71
N MET A 33 7.56 -8.42 -12.28
CA MET A 33 7.73 -7.01 -11.93
C MET A 33 7.28 -6.73 -10.49
N THR A 34 6.20 -7.36 -10.02
CA THR A 34 5.68 -7.17 -8.64
C THR A 34 6.61 -7.63 -7.53
N CYS A 35 7.41 -8.69 -7.72
CA CYS A 35 8.26 -9.21 -6.65
C CYS A 35 9.50 -8.31 -6.41
N CYS A 36 10.13 -7.86 -7.49
CA CYS A 36 11.21 -6.86 -7.40
C CYS A 36 10.69 -5.55 -6.83
N THR A 37 9.50 -5.09 -7.26
CA THR A 37 8.89 -3.90 -6.68
C THR A 37 8.53 -4.08 -5.21
N LEU A 38 8.08 -5.26 -4.76
CA LEU A 38 7.76 -5.52 -3.34
C LEU A 38 9.03 -5.51 -2.47
N LYS A 39 10.13 -6.14 -2.92
CA LYS A 39 11.42 -6.10 -2.22
C LYS A 39 11.95 -4.66 -2.10
N VAL A 40 11.83 -3.86 -3.17
CA VAL A 40 12.20 -2.44 -3.16
C VAL A 40 11.31 -1.63 -2.20
N LYS A 41 10.00 -1.88 -2.20
CA LYS A 41 9.07 -1.24 -1.24
C LYS A 41 9.43 -1.56 0.21
N ILE A 42 9.74 -2.82 0.49
CA ILE A 42 10.21 -3.27 1.82
C ILE A 42 11.52 -2.56 2.20
N ALA A 43 12.52 -2.54 1.31
CA ALA A 43 13.78 -1.84 1.56
C ALA A 43 13.55 -0.35 1.83
N PHE A 44 12.67 0.30 1.06
CA PHE A 44 12.31 1.70 1.24
C PHE A 44 11.65 1.96 2.62
N THR A 45 10.75 1.08 3.07
CA THR A 45 10.15 1.19 4.41
C THR A 45 11.17 1.00 5.54
N ILE A 46 12.15 0.10 5.38
CA ILE A 46 13.21 -0.12 6.37
C ILE A 46 14.09 1.14 6.48
N LEU A 47 14.45 1.75 5.36
CA LEU A 47 15.17 3.03 5.34
C LEU A 47 14.36 4.15 6.00
N GLY A 48 13.03 4.15 5.84
CA GLY A 48 12.15 5.08 6.53
C GLY A 48 12.16 4.93 8.05
N ILE A 49 12.12 3.68 8.54
CA ILE A 49 12.18 3.38 9.97
C ILE A 49 13.52 3.81 10.55
N SER A 50 14.63 3.43 9.91
CA SER A 50 15.97 3.78 10.41
C SER A 50 16.20 5.29 10.41
N ALA A 51 15.78 5.99 9.35
CA ALA A 51 15.86 7.44 9.28
C ALA A 51 15.04 8.13 10.38
N GLY A 52 13.82 7.66 10.63
CA GLY A 52 12.94 8.23 11.67
C GLY A 52 13.46 8.00 13.09
N VAL A 53 13.96 6.79 13.40
CA VAL A 53 14.54 6.48 14.72
C VAL A 53 15.83 7.26 14.95
N MET A 54 16.72 7.33 13.96
CA MET A 54 17.97 8.09 14.06
C MET A 54 17.70 9.58 14.27
N ALA A 55 16.84 10.17 13.43
CA ALA A 55 16.51 11.58 13.53
C ALA A 55 15.74 11.90 14.82
N GLY A 56 14.77 11.07 15.21
CA GLY A 56 14.03 11.24 16.45
C GLY A 56 14.96 11.29 17.66
N SER A 57 15.95 10.39 17.70
CA SER A 57 16.96 10.33 18.76
C SER A 57 17.89 11.55 18.73
N TRP A 58 18.36 11.94 17.53
CA TRP A 58 19.25 13.09 17.35
C TRP A 58 18.58 14.42 17.73
N PHE A 59 17.33 14.64 17.33
CA PHE A 59 16.57 15.85 17.68
C PHE A 59 16.16 15.88 19.16
N ALA A 60 15.94 14.73 19.79
CA ALA A 60 15.66 14.66 21.22
C ALA A 60 16.87 15.05 22.07
N ILE A 61 18.06 14.51 21.76
CA ILE A 61 19.26 14.67 22.58
C ILE A 61 20.05 15.93 22.19
N GLY A 62 20.26 16.16 20.90
CA GLY A 62 21.15 17.22 20.43
C GLY A 62 20.51 18.61 20.42
N PHE A 63 19.24 18.69 20.04
CA PHE A 63 18.56 19.98 19.79
C PHE A 63 17.42 20.29 20.78
N HIS A 64 17.15 19.39 21.74
CA HIS A 64 16.03 19.50 22.69
C HIS A 64 14.66 19.75 22.02
N ASN A 65 14.52 19.21 20.81
CA ASN A 65 13.42 19.50 19.90
C ASN A 65 12.32 18.42 20.02
N ILE A 66 11.49 18.55 21.06
CA ILE A 66 10.50 17.51 21.41
C ILE A 66 9.45 17.32 20.30
N SER A 67 8.92 18.40 19.74
CA SER A 67 7.90 18.38 18.68
C SER A 67 8.39 17.63 17.43
N THR A 68 9.59 17.97 16.95
CA THR A 68 10.25 17.30 15.82
C THR A 68 10.54 15.83 16.13
N SER A 69 11.01 15.53 17.35
CA SER A 69 11.33 14.17 17.76
C SER A 69 10.10 13.26 17.79
N ILE A 70 9.00 13.71 18.39
CA ILE A 70 7.73 12.97 18.43
C ILE A 70 7.23 12.67 17.01
N MET A 71 7.28 13.66 16.12
CA MET A 71 6.85 13.46 14.73
C MET A 71 7.79 12.54 13.94
N ALA A 72 9.09 12.55 14.22
CA ALA A 72 10.04 11.63 13.61
C ALA A 72 9.78 10.17 14.06
N PHE A 73 9.50 9.94 15.35
CA PHE A 73 9.10 8.64 15.86
C PHE A 73 7.72 8.20 15.33
N ALA A 74 6.75 9.11 15.25
CA ALA A 74 5.45 8.83 14.65
C ALA A 74 5.62 8.40 13.18
N SER A 75 6.44 9.10 12.40
CA SER A 75 6.78 8.72 11.03
C SER A 75 7.42 7.33 10.96
N ALA A 76 8.35 7.01 11.87
CA ALA A 76 8.96 5.67 11.94
C ALA A 76 7.93 4.58 12.24
N PHE A 77 6.98 4.84 13.14
CA PHE A 77 5.89 3.94 13.46
C PHE A 77 4.98 3.68 12.25
N PHE A 78 4.61 4.72 11.49
CA PHE A 78 3.81 4.54 10.27
C PHE A 78 4.57 3.82 9.15
N ALA A 79 5.89 4.03 9.05
CA ALA A 79 6.74 3.25 8.16
C ALA A 79 6.78 1.75 8.58
N ALA A 80 6.81 1.47 9.89
CA ALA A 80 6.74 0.10 10.41
C ALA A 80 5.38 -0.57 10.13
N LEU A 81 4.27 0.17 10.24
CA LEU A 81 2.94 -0.34 9.84
C LEU A 81 2.87 -0.65 8.34
N SER A 82 3.48 0.21 7.52
CA SER A 82 3.58 -0.02 6.06
C SER A 82 4.38 -1.31 5.77
N LEU A 83 5.49 -1.51 6.48
CA LEU A 83 6.30 -2.72 6.39
C LEU A 83 5.50 -3.97 6.83
N TYR A 84 4.72 -3.87 7.91
CA TYR A 84 3.85 -4.95 8.37
C TYR A 84 2.84 -5.37 7.29
N MET A 85 2.21 -4.42 6.59
CA MET A 85 1.31 -4.74 5.49
C MET A 85 2.03 -5.46 4.33
N HIS A 86 3.22 -4.99 3.94
CA HIS A 86 4.02 -5.65 2.91
C HIS A 86 4.45 -7.06 3.32
N TRP A 87 4.77 -7.26 4.60
CA TRP A 87 5.12 -8.55 5.15
C TRP A 87 3.92 -9.51 5.17
N ALA A 88 2.75 -9.02 5.59
CA ALA A 88 1.49 -9.78 5.59
C ALA A 88 1.11 -10.19 4.15
N TYR A 89 1.35 -9.34 3.16
CA TYR A 89 1.19 -9.67 1.74
C TYR A 89 2.09 -10.83 1.33
N LYS A 90 3.39 -10.74 1.65
CA LYS A 90 4.37 -11.78 1.30
C LYS A 90 4.03 -13.15 1.91
N LYS A 91 3.47 -13.18 3.12
CA LYS A 91 3.05 -14.41 3.80
C LYS A 91 1.66 -14.94 3.38
N ASN A 92 0.96 -14.26 2.44
CA ASN A 92 -0.43 -14.55 2.06
C ASN A 92 -1.44 -14.53 3.23
N TRP A 93 -1.09 -13.93 4.36
CA TRP A 93 -1.98 -13.80 5.53
C TRP A 93 -3.19 -12.89 5.26
N MET A 94 -3.12 -12.09 4.20
CA MET A 94 -4.21 -11.20 3.79
C MET A 94 -5.41 -11.91 3.15
N ILE A 95 -5.31 -13.19 2.79
CA ILE A 95 -6.46 -13.97 2.28
C ILE A 95 -7.51 -14.18 3.37
N GLU A 96 -7.08 -14.34 4.63
CA GLU A 96 -7.98 -14.53 5.77
C GLU A 96 -8.60 -13.20 6.26
N TRP A 97 -8.19 -12.07 5.71
CA TRP A 97 -8.66 -10.77 6.17
C TRP A 97 -10.03 -10.43 5.58
N THR A 98 -10.98 -10.12 6.46
CA THR A 98 -12.30 -9.64 6.06
C THR A 98 -12.24 -8.27 5.37
N ASP A 99 -13.11 -8.02 4.41
CA ASP A 99 -13.25 -6.71 3.73
C ASP A 99 -13.38 -5.51 4.68
N ARG A 100 -14.05 -5.71 5.81
CA ARG A 100 -14.19 -4.67 6.84
C ARG A 100 -12.83 -4.20 7.36
N ARG A 101 -11.88 -5.11 7.58
CA ARG A 101 -10.53 -4.76 8.03
C ARG A 101 -9.77 -3.94 7.00
N PHE A 102 -9.86 -4.30 5.71
CA PHE A 102 -9.26 -3.51 4.63
C PHE A 102 -9.84 -2.10 4.55
N LYS A 103 -11.17 -1.97 4.62
CA LYS A 103 -11.83 -0.65 4.64
C LYS A 103 -11.40 0.17 5.86
N THR A 104 -11.39 -0.42 7.05
CA THR A 104 -10.96 0.28 8.28
C THR A 104 -9.52 0.76 8.19
N ILE A 105 -8.59 -0.09 7.74
CA ILE A 105 -7.18 0.29 7.56
C ILE A 105 -7.07 1.42 6.53
N PHE A 106 -7.81 1.35 5.42
CA PHE A 106 -7.84 2.41 4.43
C PHE A 106 -8.32 3.74 5.01
N TYR A 107 -9.47 3.76 5.71
CA TYR A 107 -10.02 4.99 6.29
C TYR A 107 -9.09 5.59 7.35
N ILE A 108 -8.52 4.77 8.24
CA ILE A 108 -7.57 5.25 9.26
C ILE A 108 -6.37 5.93 8.58
N ASN A 109 -5.79 5.30 7.56
CA ASN A 109 -4.64 5.87 6.86
C ASN A 109 -4.99 7.16 6.10
N VAL A 110 -6.19 7.26 5.52
CA VAL A 110 -6.66 8.49 4.86
C VAL A 110 -6.88 9.62 5.86
N ILE A 111 -7.49 9.32 7.01
CA ILE A 111 -7.70 10.31 8.07
C ILE A 111 -6.36 10.83 8.58
N LEU A 112 -5.42 9.92 8.86
CA LEU A 112 -4.07 10.29 9.30
C LEU A 112 -3.30 11.07 8.24
N PHE A 113 -3.47 10.74 6.96
CA PHE A 113 -2.90 11.52 5.86
C PHE A 113 -3.40 12.96 5.87
N ILE A 114 -4.71 13.17 6.05
CA ILE A 114 -5.31 14.50 6.12
C ILE A 114 -4.74 15.26 7.33
N PHE A 115 -4.73 14.65 8.52
CA PHE A 115 -4.17 15.29 9.71
C PHE A 115 -2.68 15.64 9.56
N ALA A 116 -1.87 14.74 9.01
CA ALA A 116 -0.45 14.99 8.78
C ALA A 116 -0.23 16.10 7.73
N SER A 117 -1.05 16.14 6.67
CA SER A 117 -1.00 17.21 5.66
C SER A 117 -1.40 18.57 6.23
N ALA A 118 -2.42 18.62 7.09
CA ALA A 118 -2.81 19.83 7.78
C ALA A 118 -1.72 20.29 8.76
N GLY A 119 -1.14 19.36 9.53
CA GLY A 119 -0.02 19.63 10.44
C GLY A 119 1.20 20.19 9.72
N MET A 120 1.54 19.66 8.54
CA MET A 120 2.61 20.18 7.69
C MET A 120 2.35 21.64 7.30
N VAL A 121 1.16 21.96 6.79
CA VAL A 121 0.81 23.33 6.38
C VAL A 121 0.84 24.28 7.57
N VAL A 122 0.25 23.90 8.71
CA VAL A 122 0.22 24.73 9.92
C VAL A 122 1.64 25.00 10.44
N CYS A 123 2.49 23.97 10.54
CA CYS A 123 3.87 24.13 11.00
C CYS A 123 4.66 25.04 10.05
N MET A 124 4.46 24.89 8.74
CA MET A 124 5.14 25.71 7.72
C MET A 124 4.71 27.18 7.78
N VAL A 125 3.41 27.46 7.97
CA VAL A 125 2.88 28.83 8.10
C VAL A 125 3.42 29.49 9.37
N ILE A 126 3.37 28.80 10.51
CA ILE A 126 3.88 29.34 11.79
C ILE A 126 5.39 29.58 11.71
N ALA A 127 6.15 28.64 11.16
CA ALA A 127 7.60 28.77 10.99
C ALA A 127 7.97 29.95 10.08
N GLY A 128 7.19 30.16 9.01
CA GLY A 128 7.36 31.29 8.10
C GLY A 128 7.06 32.65 8.74
N ILE A 129 5.99 32.75 9.54
CA ILE A 129 5.62 33.99 10.25
C ILE A 129 6.63 34.33 11.34
N ASN A 130 7.12 33.32 12.07
CA ASN A 130 8.09 33.49 13.13
C ASN A 130 9.52 33.67 12.63
N HIS A 131 9.72 33.73 11.30
CA HIS A 131 11.02 33.86 10.65
C HIS A 131 12.05 32.84 11.17
N GLN A 132 11.60 31.63 11.53
CA GLN A 132 12.51 30.56 11.93
C GLN A 132 13.38 30.20 10.74
N GLY A 133 14.69 30.05 10.91
CA GLY A 133 15.58 29.58 9.86
C GLY A 133 16.06 28.15 10.08
N ILE A 134 16.97 27.73 9.20
CA ILE A 134 17.64 26.42 9.20
C ILE A 134 19.11 26.59 9.66
N THR A 135 19.45 27.74 10.24
CA THR A 135 20.79 28.01 10.79
C THR A 135 21.02 27.16 12.04
N TYR A 136 22.26 26.77 12.32
CA TYR A 136 22.59 25.88 13.45
C TYR A 136 22.04 26.39 14.79
N ASP A 137 22.15 27.70 15.04
CA ASP A 137 21.69 28.33 16.27
C ASP A 137 20.16 28.38 16.38
N GLU A 138 19.45 28.46 15.25
CA GLU A 138 17.98 28.46 15.18
C GLU A 138 17.39 27.04 15.15
N LEU A 139 18.25 26.04 14.97
CA LEU A 139 17.90 24.63 15.08
C LEU A 139 17.93 24.14 16.54
N MET A 140 18.60 24.86 17.44
CA MET A 140 18.57 24.60 18.88
C MET A 140 17.28 25.16 19.49
N GLY A 141 16.44 24.29 20.07
CA GLY A 141 15.10 24.65 20.55
C GLY A 141 14.01 24.45 19.49
N GLU A 142 12.74 24.76 19.81
CA GLU A 142 11.58 24.40 18.98
C GLU A 142 11.61 24.92 17.54
N ASN A 143 11.97 24.03 16.62
CA ASN A 143 12.04 24.33 15.19
C ASN A 143 10.89 23.63 14.42
N LEU A 144 9.91 24.43 14.00
CA LEU A 144 8.70 23.94 13.34
C LEU A 144 8.93 23.62 11.86
N TRP A 145 10.02 24.12 11.24
CA TRP A 145 10.41 23.68 9.90
C TRP A 145 10.72 22.19 9.87
N MET A 146 11.52 21.73 10.82
CA MET A 146 11.84 20.31 10.93
C MET A 146 10.60 19.49 11.27
N THR A 147 9.73 19.98 12.15
CA THR A 147 8.44 19.33 12.45
C THR A 147 7.58 19.18 11.19
N SER A 148 7.51 20.23 10.34
CA SER A 148 6.77 20.19 9.07
C SER A 148 7.29 19.11 8.11
N VAL A 149 8.61 18.95 8.00
CA VAL A 149 9.22 17.89 7.19
C VAL A 149 8.83 16.50 7.68
N TRP A 150 8.77 16.28 9.00
CA TRP A 150 8.34 14.99 9.55
C TRP A 150 6.82 14.76 9.47
N CYS A 151 6.01 15.84 9.52
CA CYS A 151 4.60 15.78 9.15
C CYS A 151 4.43 15.34 7.68
N PHE A 152 5.21 15.90 6.76
CA PHE A 152 5.21 15.48 5.36
C PHE A 152 5.62 14.02 5.18
N MET A 153 6.69 13.56 5.86
CA MET A 153 7.08 12.15 5.82
C MET A 153 5.99 11.24 6.37
N THR A 154 5.31 11.64 7.45
CA THR A 154 4.17 10.90 8.01
C THR A 154 3.00 10.82 7.02
N ALA A 155 2.68 11.94 6.34
CA ALA A 155 1.67 11.97 5.29
C ALA A 155 2.05 11.03 4.14
N LYS A 156 3.32 11.04 3.70
CA LYS A 156 3.80 10.13 2.67
C LYS A 156 3.57 8.66 3.03
N TRP A 157 3.93 8.23 4.25
CA TRP A 157 3.79 6.83 4.67
C TRP A 157 2.32 6.40 4.80
N THR A 158 1.49 7.25 5.37
CA THR A 158 0.05 6.99 5.54
C THR A 158 -0.69 6.99 4.19
N GLY A 159 -0.39 7.93 3.30
CA GLY A 159 -0.95 7.97 1.94
C GLY A 159 -0.55 6.76 1.10
N MET A 160 0.73 6.38 1.16
CA MET A 160 1.23 5.17 0.47
C MET A 160 0.59 3.90 1.04
N SER A 161 0.42 3.82 2.37
CA SER A 161 -0.30 2.74 3.04
C SER A 161 -1.75 2.60 2.58
N ALA A 162 -2.48 3.71 2.46
CA ALA A 162 -3.85 3.71 1.93
C ALA A 162 -3.92 3.19 0.48
N PHE A 163 -2.97 3.62 -0.37
CA PHE A 163 -2.90 3.16 -1.76
C PHE A 163 -2.65 1.65 -1.85
N TYR A 164 -1.76 1.12 -1.02
CA TYR A 164 -1.49 -0.32 -0.97
C TYR A 164 -2.66 -1.12 -0.40
N ALA A 165 -3.32 -0.64 0.66
CA ALA A 165 -4.50 -1.30 1.21
C ALA A 165 -5.59 -1.48 0.12
N ARG A 166 -5.82 -0.46 -0.72
CA ARG A 166 -6.76 -0.55 -1.85
C ARG A 166 -6.27 -1.50 -2.94
N SER A 167 -4.99 -1.47 -3.26
CA SER A 167 -4.40 -2.34 -4.30
C SER A 167 -4.47 -3.81 -3.89
N TYR A 168 -4.10 -4.13 -2.64
CA TYR A 168 -4.15 -5.48 -2.10
C TYR A 168 -5.58 -6.00 -1.96
N ASN A 169 -6.55 -5.17 -1.55
CA ASN A 169 -7.95 -5.59 -1.52
C ASN A 169 -8.44 -6.01 -2.93
N ARG A 170 -8.09 -5.27 -3.98
CA ARG A 170 -8.45 -5.62 -5.37
C ARG A 170 -7.80 -6.95 -5.80
N GLU A 171 -6.54 -7.16 -5.46
CA GLU A 171 -5.79 -8.37 -5.83
C GLU A 171 -6.27 -9.61 -5.08
N VAL A 172 -6.66 -9.47 -3.80
CA VAL A 172 -7.16 -10.58 -2.97
C VAL A 172 -8.63 -10.90 -3.26
N MET A 173 -9.47 -9.90 -3.55
CA MET A 173 -10.92 -10.11 -3.75
C MET A 173 -11.29 -10.50 -5.18
N ALA A 174 -10.52 -10.08 -6.20
CA ALA A 174 -10.82 -10.41 -7.59
C ALA A 174 -10.91 -11.94 -7.87
N PRO A 175 -10.01 -12.80 -7.33
CA PRO A 175 -10.10 -14.24 -7.50
C PRO A 175 -11.29 -14.89 -6.76
N LEU A 176 -11.68 -14.34 -5.61
CA LEU A 176 -12.76 -14.89 -4.78
C LEU A 176 -14.14 -14.70 -5.42
N VAL A 177 -14.35 -13.60 -6.15
CA VAL A 177 -15.60 -13.35 -6.89
C VAL A 177 -15.77 -14.29 -8.09
N HIS A 178 -14.66 -14.78 -8.66
CA HIS A 178 -14.67 -15.67 -9.82
C HIS A 178 -14.73 -17.17 -9.46
N SER A 179 -14.71 -17.51 -8.17
CA SER A 179 -14.84 -18.89 -7.72
C SER A 179 -16.34 -19.24 -7.66
N PRO A 180 -16.82 -20.23 -8.43
CA PRO A 180 -18.22 -20.65 -8.33
C PRO A 180 -18.51 -21.15 -6.91
N PRO A 181 -19.70 -20.88 -6.34
CA PRO A 181 -20.05 -21.40 -5.04
C PRO A 181 -19.98 -22.93 -5.07
N ILE A 182 -19.15 -23.50 -4.20
CA ILE A 182 -19.16 -24.94 -3.92
C ILE A 182 -20.43 -25.16 -3.09
N TYR A 183 -21.51 -25.56 -3.75
CA TYR A 183 -22.72 -26.10 -3.12
C TYR A 183 -22.56 -27.60 -2.89
#